data_AF-A0A223ZFW9-F1
#
_entry.id   AF-A0A223ZFW9-F1
#
_cell.length_a   1.000
_cell.length_b   1.000
_cell.length_c   1.000
_cell.angle_alpha   90.00
_cell.angle_beta   90.00
_cell.angle_gamma   90.00
#
_symmetry.space_group_name_H-M   'P 1'
#
loop_
_entity.id
_entity.type
_entity.pdbx_description
1 polymer ?
#
loop_
_entity_poly.entity_id
_entity_poly.type
_entity_poly.pdbx_seq_one_letter_code
_entity_poly.pdbx_strand_id
1 'polypeptide(L)' 'DVMAGVSKGMIIGVTTEVIAGEGLIVTAGGLDTHIHFICPQQAHEAIAAGLTTMVGGGTGPAVGTCATTCTPGSF' A
#
# COMPACT_ATOMS: atom_id res chain seq x y z
N ASP A 1 -9.86 -32.31 2.37
CA ASP A 1 -10.20 -33.75 2.25
C ASP A 1 -11.65 -34.10 2.60
N VAL A 2 -12.30 -33.39 3.55
CA VAL A 2 -13.66 -33.73 4.03
C VAL A 2 -14.73 -32.66 3.75
N MET A 3 -14.33 -31.42 3.45
CA MET A 3 -15.26 -30.33 3.13
C MET A 3 -15.58 -30.32 1.63
N ALA A 4 -16.86 -30.18 1.29
CA ALA A 4 -17.29 -29.98 -0.10
C ALA A 4 -16.94 -28.57 -0.59
N GLY A 5 -16.62 -28.43 -1.88
CA GLY A 5 -16.49 -27.12 -2.53
C GLY A 5 -15.23 -26.30 -2.21
N VAL A 6 -14.18 -26.92 -1.65
CA VAL A 6 -12.89 -26.22 -1.45
C VAL A 6 -12.27 -25.86 -2.81
N SER A 7 -12.05 -24.56 -3.04
CA SER A 7 -11.47 -24.04 -4.29
C SER A 7 -10.06 -24.57 -4.56
N LYS A 8 -9.76 -24.84 -5.83
CA LYS A 8 -8.40 -25.20 -6.26
C LYS A 8 -7.43 -24.07 -5.89
N GLY A 9 -6.35 -24.42 -5.17
CA GLY A 9 -5.36 -23.45 -4.70
C GLY A 9 -5.66 -22.81 -3.33
N MET A 10 -6.76 -23.20 -2.66
CA MET A 10 -7.14 -22.69 -1.34
C MET A 10 -7.12 -23.77 -0.24
N ILE A 11 -6.11 -24.64 -0.25
CA ILE A 11 -5.93 -25.66 0.79
C ILE A 11 -5.25 -25.03 2.01
N ILE A 12 -5.82 -25.24 3.20
CA ILE A 12 -5.16 -24.95 4.47
C ILE A 12 -4.36 -26.20 4.87
N GLY A 13 -3.04 -26.09 4.92
CA GLY A 13 -2.13 -27.18 5.26
C GLY A 13 -1.20 -26.84 6.42
N VAL A 14 -0.20 -27.69 6.64
CA VAL A 14 0.76 -27.53 7.76
C VAL A 14 1.66 -26.30 7.65
N THR A 15 1.64 -25.61 6.51
CA THR A 15 2.43 -24.41 6.22
C THR A 15 1.56 -23.17 5.94
N THR A 16 0.28 -23.21 6.32
CA THR A 16 -0.67 -22.11 6.07
C THR A 16 -0.84 -21.26 7.32
N GLU A 17 -0.56 -19.97 7.22
CA GLU A 17 -0.95 -18.97 8.23
C GLU A 17 -2.42 -18.55 8.03
N VAL A 18 -3.08 -18.12 9.10
CA VAL A 18 -4.48 -17.70 9.11
C VAL A 18 -4.63 -16.32 9.73
N ILE A 19 -5.29 -15.41 9.00
CA ILE A 19 -5.75 -14.12 9.52
C ILE A 19 -7.28 -14.18 9.57
N ALA A 20 -7.84 -14.01 10.77
CA ALA A 20 -9.28 -13.97 11.01
C ALA A 20 -9.92 -12.69 10.42
N GLY A 21 -10.96 -12.87 9.62
CA GLY A 21 -11.64 -11.77 8.90
C GLY A 21 -13.13 -11.66 9.18
N GLU A 22 -13.68 -12.55 10.03
CA GLU A 22 -15.09 -12.55 10.40
C GLU A 22 -15.50 -11.23 11.07
N GLY A 23 -16.57 -10.61 10.57
CA GLY A 23 -17.06 -9.33 11.08
C GLY A 23 -16.24 -8.10 10.64
N LEU A 24 -15.18 -8.27 9.83
CA LEU A 24 -14.36 -7.18 9.32
C LEU A 24 -14.61 -6.92 7.83
N ILE A 25 -14.23 -5.73 7.37
CA ILE A 25 -14.20 -5.38 5.94
C ILE A 25 -12.75 -5.43 5.47
N VAL A 26 -12.51 -6.14 4.37
CA VAL A 26 -11.21 -6.15 3.68
C VAL A 26 -11.37 -5.38 2.37
N THR A 27 -10.52 -4.38 2.15
CA THR A 27 -10.42 -3.66 0.88
C THR A 27 -9.06 -3.91 0.24
N ALA A 28 -8.92 -3.59 -1.05
CA ALA A 28 -7.59 -3.34 -1.60
C ALA A 28 -6.92 -2.20 -0.82
N GLY A 29 -5.59 -2.18 -0.82
CA GLY A 29 -4.86 -1.02 -0.32
C GLY A 29 -5.05 0.19 -1.24
N GLY A 30 -5.07 1.38 -0.65
CA GLY A 30 -5.28 2.62 -1.38
C GLY A 30 -4.10 2.96 -2.30
N LEU A 31 -4.44 3.51 -3.46
CA LEU A 31 -3.51 4.03 -4.46
C LEU A 31 -3.65 5.56 -4.52
N ASP A 32 -2.63 6.27 -4.05
CA ASP A 32 -2.52 7.71 -4.21
C ASP A 32 -1.59 8.04 -5.39
N THR A 33 -2.12 8.74 -6.39
CA THR A 33 -1.40 9.12 -7.61
C THR A 33 -0.94 10.57 -7.64
N HIS A 34 -1.09 11.31 -6.54
CA HIS A 34 -0.73 12.72 -6.43
C HIS A 34 0.14 12.99 -5.20
N ILE A 35 1.26 12.29 -5.09
CA ILE A 35 2.17 12.44 -3.94
C ILE A 35 3.29 13.46 -4.22
N HIS A 36 3.47 14.37 -3.28
CA HIS A 36 4.68 15.17 -3.16
C HIS A 36 5.63 14.48 -2.17
N PHE A 37 6.81 14.04 -2.60
CA PHE A 37 7.79 13.39 -1.71
C PHE A 37 8.59 14.44 -0.90
N ILE A 38 7.91 15.12 0.02
CA ILE A 38 8.47 16.22 0.83
C ILE A 38 9.31 15.68 1.99
N CYS A 39 8.83 14.62 2.66
CA CYS A 39 9.55 14.03 3.78
C CYS A 39 9.26 12.52 3.88
N PRO A 40 10.18 11.73 4.45
CA PRO A 40 9.97 10.29 4.60
C PRO A 40 8.84 9.94 5.59
N GLN A 41 8.54 10.81 6.56
CA GLN A 41 7.54 10.58 7.59
C GLN A 41 6.14 10.36 7.01
N GLN A 42 5.83 10.98 5.87
CA GLN A 42 4.52 10.84 5.22
C GLN A 42 4.21 9.38 4.81
N ALA A 43 5.22 8.52 4.65
CA ALA A 43 5.01 7.09 4.39
C ALA A 43 4.30 6.39 5.56
N HIS A 44 4.58 6.80 6.81
CA HIS A 44 3.91 6.26 7.99
C HIS A 44 2.45 6.71 8.07
N GLU A 45 2.18 7.97 7.73
CA GLU A 45 0.81 8.48 7.67
C GLU A 45 0.01 7.78 6.55
N ALA A 46 0.62 7.58 5.39
CA ALA A 46 0.01 6.91 4.25
C ALA A 46 -0.43 5.48 4.60
N ILE A 47 0.47 4.65 5.16
CA ILE A 47 0.12 3.27 5.49
C ILE A 47 -0.89 3.18 6.64
N ALA A 48 -0.85 4.10 7.62
CA ALA A 48 -1.84 4.17 8.68
C ALA A 48 -3.24 4.52 8.17
N ALA A 49 -3.33 5.32 7.11
CA ALA A 49 -4.57 5.66 6.41
C ALA A 49 -5.05 4.58 5.42
N GLY A 50 -4.34 3.44 5.32
CA GLY A 50 -4.68 2.34 4.42
C GLY A 50 -4.16 2.50 2.99
N LEU A 51 -3.28 3.47 2.72
CA LEU A 51 -2.59 3.59 1.43
C LEU A 51 -1.44 2.58 1.37
N THR A 52 -1.37 1.82 0.29
CA THR A 52 -0.29 0.86 0.04
C THR A 52 0.56 1.24 -1.17
N THR A 53 0.17 2.26 -1.91
CA THR A 53 0.92 2.73 -3.09
C THR A 53 0.87 4.23 -3.20
N MET A 54 2.05 4.83 -3.39
CA MET A 54 2.28 6.26 -3.49
C MET A 54 3.00 6.53 -4.82
N VAL A 55 2.34 7.22 -5.74
CA VAL A 55 2.90 7.63 -7.04
C VAL A 55 2.96 9.16 -7.08
N GLY A 56 4.12 9.68 -7.47
CA GLY A 56 4.38 11.11 -7.44
C GLY A 56 5.84 11.44 -7.66
N GLY A 57 6.30 12.56 -7.10
CA GLY A 57 7.68 13.02 -7.26
C GLY A 57 8.10 13.96 -6.13
N GLY A 58 9.40 14.08 -5.93
CA GLY A 58 9.97 14.99 -4.95
C GLY A 58 11.42 14.67 -4.58
N THR A 59 12.12 15.68 -4.07
CA THR A 59 13.51 15.60 -3.60
C THR A 59 13.64 16.13 -2.16
N GLY A 60 12.58 15.99 -1.37
CA GLY A 60 12.51 16.51 0.00
C GLY A 60 11.84 17.89 0.06
N PRO A 61 12.11 18.72 1.09
CA PRO A 61 11.41 19.98 1.33
C PRO A 61 11.91 21.14 0.45
N ALA A 62 12.28 20.85 -0.80
CA ALA A 62 12.63 21.88 -1.78
C ALA A 62 11.36 22.58 -2.27
N VAL A 63 11.45 23.89 -2.56
CA VAL A 63 10.31 24.69 -3.08
C VAL A 63 9.67 24.03 -4.31
N GLY A 64 10.49 23.42 -5.18
CA GLY A 64 9.99 22.64 -6.32
C GLY A 64 9.07 21.51 -5.89
N THR A 65 9.51 20.63 -4.98
CA THR A 65 8.68 19.53 -4.47
C THR A 65 7.48 20.00 -3.67
N CYS A 66 7.58 21.10 -2.92
CA CYS A 66 6.43 21.67 -2.22
C CYS A 66 5.36 22.24 -3.17
N ALA A 67 5.72 22.52 -4.43
CA ALA A 67 4.82 23.05 -5.44
C ALA A 67 4.36 22.00 -6.47
N THR A 68 5.20 21.02 -6.81
CA THR A 68 4.95 20.06 -7.88
C THR A 68 5.38 18.64 -7.50
N THR A 69 4.65 17.63 -8.00
CA THR A 69 4.98 16.20 -7.84
C THR A 69 6.09 15.77 -8.79
N CYS A 70 7.22 16.47 -8.77
CA CYS A 70 8.32 16.25 -9.72
C CYS A 70 9.61 15.84 -9.01
N THR A 71 10.22 14.77 -9.51
CA THR A 71 11.63 14.45 -9.27
C THR A 71 12.41 14.86 -10.53
N PRO A 72 13.13 15.99 -10.51
CA PRO A 72 13.67 16.58 -11.73
C PRO A 72 14.92 15.85 -12.23
N GLY A 73 14.84 15.30 -13.46
CA GLY A 73 15.98 14.87 -14.28
C GLY A 73 16.87 13.77 -13.68
N SER A 74 17.76 13.22 -14.50
CA SER A 74 18.89 12.43 -14.00
C SER A 74 19.97 13.36 -13.46
N PHE A 75 20.61 12.96 -12.35
CA PHE A 75 21.80 13.59 -11.80
C PHE A 75 23.05 13.23 -12.62
#